data_AF-Q2KD88-F1
#
_entry.id   AF-Q2KD88-F1
#
_cell.length_a   1.000
_cell.length_b   1.000
_cell.length_c   1.000
_cell.angle_alpha   90.00
_cell.angle_beta   90.00
_cell.angle_gamma   90.00
#
_symmetry.space_group_name_H-M   'P 1'
#
loop_
_entity.id
_entity.type
_entity.pdbx_description
1 polymer ?
#
loop_
_entity_poly.entity_id
_entity_poly.type
_entity_poly.pdbx_seq_one_letter_code
_entity_poly.pdbx_strand_id
1 'polypeptide(L)'
;MTQDSALLKAPEQTLRDGSNSRKVFIKTYGCQMNVYDSTRMSDALARDGYEPTEDMEEADLVLLNTCHIREKAAEKVYSALGRLREMKKKKAADGREMMIGVAGCVAQAEGEEILRRAPAVDVVIGPQTYHRLPEALRRAKEGQRVVDTEYAIEDKFEHLPVAESRKIRARGVTAFLTVQEGCDKFCTFCVVPYTRGSEVSRPVSQIVEEAEKLVEGGVREITLLGQNVNAWHGAGPRGEAWSLGDLLYRLAEIPGLARLRYTTSHPRDMDDRLIAAHRDLRALMPYLHLPVQSGSDRILKAMNRRHTAAEYLSLIERIRAVRPDIALSGDFITGFPGETDKDFEDTLRLVEEVRYAQAFSFKYSTRPGTPGAELKDQVPEEIKAERLERLQALLLKQQQEFAESCIGKEIDLLLEKPGRMPGQLIGRSPWLQSVNVDAKASQIGDIIKVRITGTGTNSLFAERAEAAV
;
A
#
# COMPACT_ATOMS: atom_id res chain seq x y z
N MET A 1 -12.13 -6.10 -2.06
CA MET A 1 -11.30 -7.19 -2.60
C MET A 1 -9.89 -7.14 -2.01
N THR A 2 -9.33 -8.25 -1.53
CA THR A 2 -7.93 -8.34 -1.08
C THR A 2 -7.05 -8.72 -2.26
N GLN A 3 -6.14 -7.84 -2.69
CA GLN A 3 -5.11 -8.19 -3.68
C GLN A 3 -4.16 -9.24 -3.09
N ASP A 4 -4.25 -10.48 -3.57
CA ASP A 4 -3.20 -11.47 -3.41
C ASP A 4 -2.15 -11.21 -4.49
N SER A 5 -1.00 -10.67 -4.09
CA SER A 5 0.17 -10.54 -4.95
C SER A 5 0.70 -11.93 -5.28
N ALA A 6 0.48 -12.38 -6.52
CA ALA A 6 1.10 -13.59 -7.04
C ALA A 6 2.62 -13.40 -7.10
N LEU A 7 3.33 -14.07 -6.18
CA LEU A 7 4.78 -14.10 -6.03
C LEU A 7 5.41 -14.87 -7.21
N LEU A 8 6.39 -14.26 -7.85
CA LEU A 8 7.13 -14.78 -9.01
C LEU A 8 8.17 -15.82 -8.57
N LYS A 9 8.32 -16.91 -9.34
CA LYS A 9 9.53 -17.74 -9.35
C LYS A 9 10.55 -17.10 -10.29
N ALA A 10 11.70 -16.65 -9.78
CA ALA A 10 12.86 -16.31 -10.60
C ALA A 10 13.66 -17.59 -10.97
N PRO A 11 14.45 -17.60 -12.05
CA PRO A 11 15.19 -18.77 -12.51
C PRO A 11 16.31 -19.17 -11.54
N GLU A 12 16.59 -20.48 -11.44
CA GLU A 12 17.69 -21.07 -10.68
C GLU A 12 19.03 -20.41 -11.04
N GLN A 13 19.59 -19.62 -10.13
CA GLN A 13 20.95 -19.10 -10.25
C GLN A 13 21.94 -20.07 -9.62
N THR A 14 22.86 -20.52 -10.46
CA THR A 14 24.05 -21.30 -10.12
C THR A 14 24.85 -20.65 -8.99
N LEU A 15 25.02 -21.41 -7.90
CA LEU A 15 25.80 -21.10 -6.71
C LEU A 15 27.23 -20.66 -7.09
N ARG A 16 27.65 -19.45 -6.67
CA ARG A 16 29.05 -19.02 -6.69
C ARG A 16 29.46 -18.53 -5.30
N ASP A 17 30.55 -19.12 -4.81
CA ASP A 17 31.52 -18.67 -3.82
C ASP A 17 31.03 -18.15 -2.45
N GLY A 18 31.14 -19.03 -1.44
CA GLY A 18 31.96 -18.82 -0.22
C GLY A 18 31.55 -17.76 0.81
N SER A 19 30.66 -16.83 0.50
CA SER A 19 30.04 -15.95 1.48
C SER A 19 28.88 -16.72 2.11
N ASN A 20 28.99 -17.13 3.37
CA ASN A 20 27.90 -17.74 4.11
C ASN A 20 26.80 -16.69 4.37
N SER A 21 26.07 -16.29 3.32
CA SER A 21 25.03 -15.28 3.40
C SER A 21 23.89 -15.83 4.24
N ARG A 22 23.51 -15.06 5.25
CA ARG A 22 22.36 -15.43 6.09
C ARG A 22 21.10 -15.18 5.27
N LYS A 23 20.09 -16.03 5.39
CA LYS A 23 18.83 -15.87 4.65
C LYS A 23 17.78 -15.18 5.52
N VAL A 24 17.09 -14.18 4.97
CA VAL A 24 15.93 -13.54 5.60
C VAL A 24 14.66 -13.80 4.80
N PHE A 25 13.62 -14.32 5.46
CA PHE A 25 12.28 -14.46 4.90
C PHE A 25 11.35 -13.44 5.54
N ILE A 26 10.75 -12.56 4.73
CA ILE A 26 9.83 -11.52 5.23
C ILE A 26 8.41 -11.83 4.78
N LYS A 27 7.56 -12.27 5.71
CA LYS A 27 6.13 -12.40 5.44
C LYS A 27 5.43 -11.08 5.67
N THR A 28 5.02 -10.45 4.59
CA THR A 28 4.27 -9.19 4.64
C THR A 28 2.76 -9.48 4.66
N TYR A 29 2.06 -8.97 5.66
CA TYR A 29 0.61 -8.96 5.74
C TYR A 29 0.12 -7.53 5.85
N GLY A 30 -0.64 -7.03 4.87
CA GLY A 30 -1.20 -5.70 5.01
C GLY A 30 -1.31 -4.90 3.73
N CYS A 31 -1.02 -3.61 3.86
CA CYS A 31 -1.14 -2.62 2.80
C CYS A 31 0.20 -2.36 2.12
N GLN A 32 0.19 -1.45 1.13
CA GLN A 32 1.35 -1.06 0.34
C GLN A 32 2.48 -0.46 1.20
N MET A 33 2.14 0.19 2.32
CA MET A 33 3.14 0.66 3.29
C MET A 33 3.90 -0.50 3.92
N ASN A 34 3.25 -1.60 4.29
CA ASN A 34 3.97 -2.75 4.82
C ASN A 34 4.87 -3.40 3.75
N VAL A 35 4.48 -3.36 2.48
CA VAL A 35 5.34 -3.82 1.37
C VAL A 35 6.59 -2.94 1.24
N TYR A 36 6.41 -1.61 1.32
CA TYR A 36 7.51 -0.65 1.39
C TYR A 36 8.42 -0.91 2.60
N ASP A 37 7.84 -1.00 3.81
CA ASP A 37 8.55 -1.24 5.06
C ASP A 37 9.36 -2.55 4.99
N SER A 38 8.79 -3.64 4.44
CA SER A 38 9.50 -4.91 4.23
C SER A 38 10.66 -4.77 3.25
N THR A 39 10.48 -4.01 2.18
CA THR A 39 11.54 -3.72 1.21
C THR A 39 12.69 -2.98 1.89
N ARG A 40 12.36 -1.99 2.72
CA ARG A 40 13.35 -1.19 3.46
C ARG A 40 14.06 -1.97 4.56
N MET A 41 13.36 -2.84 5.28
CA MET A 41 14.00 -3.75 6.23
C MET A 41 14.97 -4.71 5.51
N SER A 42 14.59 -5.24 4.35
CA SER A 42 15.49 -6.08 3.55
C SER A 42 16.75 -5.32 3.13
N ASP A 43 16.63 -4.06 2.71
CA ASP A 43 17.78 -3.22 2.35
C ASP A 43 18.68 -2.94 3.56
N ALA A 44 18.10 -2.66 4.73
CA ALA A 44 18.85 -2.44 5.98
C ALA A 44 19.66 -3.68 6.39
N LEU A 45 19.05 -4.86 6.31
CA LEU A 45 19.68 -6.13 6.69
C LEU A 45 20.76 -6.59 5.72
N ALA A 46 20.73 -6.14 4.46
CA ALA A 46 21.74 -6.53 3.48
C ALA A 46 23.17 -6.09 3.88
N ARG A 47 23.30 -4.99 4.63
CA ARG A 47 24.60 -4.54 5.17
C ARG A 47 25.19 -5.52 6.19
N ASP A 48 24.34 -6.33 6.83
CA ASP A 48 24.73 -7.34 7.82
C ASP A 48 24.87 -8.74 7.20
N GLY A 49 24.89 -8.82 5.86
CA GLY A 49 25.07 -10.05 5.10
C GLY A 49 23.82 -10.91 4.94
N TYR A 50 22.62 -10.34 5.17
CA TYR A 50 21.37 -11.03 4.89
C TYR A 50 20.96 -10.92 3.42
N GLU A 51 20.57 -12.05 2.84
CA GLU A 51 19.95 -12.13 1.51
C GLU A 51 18.49 -12.55 1.63
N PRO A 52 17.57 -11.92 0.88
CA PRO A 52 16.17 -12.31 0.89
C PRO A 52 15.98 -13.71 0.32
N THR A 53 15.11 -14.50 0.94
CA THR A 53 14.67 -15.80 0.43
C THR A 53 13.15 -15.88 0.39
N GLU A 54 12.62 -16.62 -0.58
CA GLU A 54 11.19 -16.99 -0.68
C GLU A 54 10.88 -18.30 0.05
N ASP A 55 11.90 -19.04 0.49
CA ASP A 55 11.75 -20.26 1.29
C ASP A 55 11.97 -19.97 2.78
N MET A 56 10.90 -20.07 3.56
CA MET A 56 10.92 -19.89 5.01
C MET A 56 11.77 -20.97 5.72
N GLU A 57 11.84 -22.18 5.20
CA GLU A 57 12.59 -23.29 5.81
C GLU A 57 14.10 -23.06 5.73
N GLU A 58 14.57 -22.35 4.70
CA GLU A 58 15.99 -22.01 4.54
C GLU A 58 16.42 -20.77 5.35
N ALA A 59 15.48 -19.99 5.87
CA ALA A 59 15.77 -18.70 6.50
C ALA A 59 16.44 -18.81 7.88
N ASP A 60 17.47 -17.99 8.12
CA ASP A 60 18.08 -17.78 9.45
C ASP A 60 17.36 -16.68 10.23
N LEU A 61 16.58 -15.85 9.54
CA LEU A 61 15.70 -14.84 10.13
C LEU A 61 14.33 -14.89 9.44
N VAL A 62 13.26 -15.01 10.23
CA VAL A 62 11.89 -14.82 9.74
C VAL A 62 11.28 -13.57 10.35
N LEU A 63 10.84 -12.64 9.50
CA LEU A 63 10.13 -11.43 9.90
C LEU A 63 8.66 -11.51 9.51
N LEU A 64 7.77 -11.29 10.48
CA LEU A 64 6.33 -11.12 10.23
C LEU A 64 5.99 -9.63 10.26
N ASN A 65 5.96 -8.96 9.09
CA ASN A 65 5.60 -7.54 8.99
C ASN A 65 4.10 -7.39 8.76
N THR A 66 3.37 -6.89 9.76
CA THR A 66 1.92 -7.08 9.84
C THR A 66 1.15 -5.79 10.10
N CYS A 67 0.11 -5.58 9.31
CA CYS A 67 -0.86 -4.49 9.47
C CYS A 67 -1.88 -4.80 10.56
N HIS A 68 -2.31 -3.79 11.30
CA HIS A 68 -3.33 -3.92 12.35
C HIS A 68 -4.77 -3.74 11.82
N ILE A 69 -4.93 -3.25 10.58
CA ILE A 69 -6.23 -2.89 10.01
C ILE A 69 -6.95 -4.08 9.38
N ARG A 70 -6.23 -5.09 8.87
CA ARG A 70 -6.89 -6.26 8.25
C ARG A 70 -7.46 -7.17 9.34
N GLU A 71 -8.70 -7.61 9.15
CA GLU A 71 -9.33 -8.59 10.03
C GLU A 71 -8.47 -9.87 10.14
N LYS A 72 -8.43 -10.46 11.32
CA LYS A 72 -7.64 -11.66 11.65
C LYS A 72 -6.12 -11.49 11.49
N ALA A 73 -5.59 -10.28 11.30
CA ALA A 73 -4.14 -10.08 11.17
C ALA A 73 -3.41 -10.54 12.46
N ALA A 74 -3.86 -10.08 13.63
CA ALA A 74 -3.29 -10.52 14.91
C ALA A 74 -3.38 -12.04 15.10
N GLU A 75 -4.54 -12.65 14.85
CA GLU A 75 -4.72 -14.11 14.94
C GLU A 75 -3.80 -14.88 13.98
N LYS A 76 -3.65 -14.40 12.74
CA LYS A 76 -2.74 -14.98 11.75
C LYS A 76 -1.28 -14.88 12.19
N VAL A 77 -0.89 -13.79 12.86
CA VAL A 77 0.45 -13.63 13.45
C VAL A 77 0.67 -14.70 14.51
N TYR A 78 -0.21 -14.84 15.49
CA TYR A 78 -0.03 -15.85 16.55
C TYR A 78 -0.06 -17.29 16.01
N SER A 79 -0.89 -17.57 15.00
CA SER A 79 -0.87 -18.85 14.30
C SER A 79 0.46 -19.11 13.59
N ALA A 80 1.03 -18.10 12.92
CA ALA A 80 2.34 -18.20 12.29
C ALA A 80 3.46 -18.36 13.32
N LEU A 81 3.44 -17.60 14.42
CA LEU A 81 4.40 -17.70 15.51
C LEU A 81 4.40 -19.10 16.16
N GLY A 82 3.23 -19.74 16.28
CA GLY A 82 3.14 -21.12 16.74
C GLY A 82 3.91 -22.09 15.86
N ARG A 83 3.80 -21.96 14.53
CA ARG A 83 4.56 -22.79 13.56
C ARG A 83 6.05 -22.45 13.59
N LEU A 84 6.41 -21.17 13.65
CA LEU A 84 7.80 -20.72 13.68
C LEU A 84 8.52 -21.17 14.95
N ARG A 85 7.82 -21.25 16.09
CA ARG A 85 8.37 -21.82 17.32
C ARG A 85 8.83 -23.26 17.12
N GLU A 86 8.01 -24.10 16.49
CA GLU A 86 8.37 -25.50 16.24
C GLU A 86 9.51 -25.62 15.21
N MET A 87 9.51 -24.77 14.17
CA MET A 87 10.61 -24.67 13.22
C MET A 87 11.93 -24.26 13.88
N LYS A 88 11.91 -23.25 14.75
CA LYS A 88 13.08 -22.77 15.49
C LYS A 88 13.64 -23.84 16.42
N LYS A 89 12.78 -24.60 17.12
CA LYS A 89 13.21 -25.76 17.93
C LYS A 89 13.86 -26.85 17.08
N LYS A 90 13.28 -27.19 15.93
CA LYS A 90 13.84 -28.20 15.02
C LYS A 90 15.21 -27.77 14.50
N LYS A 91 15.35 -26.52 14.04
CA LYS A 91 16.64 -25.97 13.62
C LYS A 91 17.67 -25.99 14.75
N ALA A 92 17.28 -25.62 15.96
CA ALA A 92 18.18 -25.68 17.12
C ALA A 92 18.64 -27.11 17.44
N ALA A 93 17.77 -28.12 17.31
CA ALA A 93 18.14 -29.52 17.45
C ALA A 93 19.14 -29.99 16.36
N ASP A 94 19.06 -29.40 15.17
CA ASP A 94 19.99 -29.63 14.06
C ASP A 94 21.25 -28.73 14.13
N GLY A 95 21.45 -27.99 15.24
CA GLY A 95 22.60 -27.09 15.42
C GLY A 95 22.55 -25.81 14.60
N ARG A 96 21.39 -25.45 14.05
CA ARG A 96 21.17 -24.24 13.25
C ARG A 96 20.44 -23.17 14.07
N GLU A 97 20.93 -21.93 13.96
CA GLU A 97 20.32 -20.77 14.60
C GLU A 97 19.20 -20.21 13.70
N MET A 98 18.08 -19.80 14.31
CA MET A 98 17.00 -19.11 13.63
C MET A 98 16.40 -18.05 14.55
N MET A 99 16.34 -16.81 14.06
CA MET A 99 15.67 -15.71 14.74
C MET A 99 14.27 -15.46 14.17
N ILE A 100 13.38 -14.97 15.02
CA ILE A 100 12.00 -14.62 14.69
C ILE A 100 11.77 -13.18 15.12
N GLY A 101 11.39 -12.33 14.17
CA GLY A 101 10.97 -10.95 14.42
C GLY A 101 9.51 -10.68 14.06
N VAL A 102 8.86 -9.80 14.80
CA VAL A 102 7.54 -9.26 14.46
C VAL A 102 7.67 -7.76 14.22
N ALA A 103 7.19 -7.30 13.07
CA ALA A 103 7.29 -5.91 12.66
C ALA A 103 5.93 -5.32 12.26
N GLY A 104 5.88 -4.00 12.10
CA GLY A 104 4.73 -3.27 11.57
C GLY A 104 3.71 -2.89 12.64
N CYS A 105 2.49 -2.56 12.23
CA CYS A 105 1.49 -1.96 13.11
C CYS A 105 1.00 -2.89 14.23
N VAL A 106 0.99 -4.22 14.04
CA VAL A 106 0.67 -5.15 15.14
C VAL A 106 1.80 -5.17 16.18
N ALA A 107 3.06 -5.15 15.73
CA ALA A 107 4.21 -5.03 16.64
C ALA A 107 4.10 -3.76 17.49
N GLN A 108 3.76 -2.63 16.87
CA GLN A 108 3.57 -1.35 17.56
C GLN A 108 2.44 -1.38 18.59
N ALA A 109 1.31 -2.01 18.29
CA ALA A 109 0.16 -2.02 19.18
C ALA A 109 0.32 -2.97 20.38
N GLU A 110 0.92 -4.13 20.15
CA GLU A 110 0.99 -5.20 21.15
C GLU A 110 2.31 -5.17 21.93
N GLY A 111 3.41 -4.70 21.32
CA GLY A 111 4.70 -4.51 21.98
C GLY A 111 5.16 -5.74 22.77
N GLU A 112 5.34 -5.55 24.09
CA GLU A 112 5.74 -6.61 25.03
C GLU A 112 4.75 -7.78 25.12
N GLU A 113 3.47 -7.56 24.82
CA GLU A 113 2.45 -8.63 24.87
C GLU A 113 2.75 -9.74 23.85
N ILE A 114 3.38 -9.40 22.71
CA ILE A 114 3.85 -10.41 21.75
C ILE A 114 4.89 -11.31 22.40
N LEU A 115 5.86 -10.76 23.15
CA LEU A 115 6.89 -11.55 23.82
C LEU A 115 6.30 -12.41 24.94
N ARG A 116 5.30 -11.89 25.65
CA ARG A 116 4.59 -12.64 26.71
C ARG A 116 3.85 -13.85 26.12
N ARG A 117 3.11 -13.65 25.03
CA ARG A 117 2.29 -14.70 24.39
C ARG A 117 3.08 -15.65 23.50
N ALA A 118 4.15 -15.16 22.88
CA ALA A 118 5.02 -15.93 22.00
C ALA A 118 6.50 -15.76 22.37
N PRO A 119 6.98 -16.42 23.45
CA PRO A 119 8.36 -16.29 23.94
C PRO A 119 9.47 -16.71 22.95
N ALA A 120 9.10 -17.28 21.80
CA ALA A 120 10.04 -17.65 20.74
C ALA A 120 10.46 -16.46 19.86
N VAL A 121 9.74 -15.33 19.94
CA VAL A 121 10.07 -14.09 19.25
C VAL A 121 11.28 -13.44 19.91
N ASP A 122 12.25 -13.03 19.09
CA ASP A 122 13.50 -12.42 19.53
C ASP A 122 13.43 -10.88 19.46
N VAL A 123 12.76 -10.35 18.43
CA VAL A 123 12.65 -8.92 18.17
C VAL A 123 11.20 -8.52 17.85
N VAL A 124 10.73 -7.45 18.48
CA VAL A 124 9.48 -6.76 18.15
C VAL A 124 9.82 -5.32 17.78
N ILE A 125 9.47 -4.87 16.57
CA ILE A 125 9.87 -3.54 16.08
C ILE A 125 8.72 -2.78 15.41
N GLY A 126 8.57 -1.52 15.80
CA GLY A 126 7.53 -0.63 15.28
C GLY A 126 7.80 -0.17 13.84
N PRO A 127 6.78 0.36 13.13
CA PRO A 127 6.97 0.93 11.80
C PRO A 127 7.83 2.21 11.82
N GLN A 128 8.02 2.86 12.98
CA GLN A 128 8.84 4.08 13.10
C GLN A 128 10.31 3.81 13.46
N THR A 129 10.65 2.57 13.80
CA THR A 129 11.98 2.22 14.34
C THR A 129 12.68 1.12 13.53
N TYR A 130 12.08 0.62 12.44
CA TYR A 130 12.63 -0.53 11.71
C TYR A 130 14.01 -0.32 11.09
N HIS A 131 14.51 0.91 10.98
CA HIS A 131 15.92 1.17 10.62
C HIS A 131 16.91 0.64 11.67
N ARG A 132 16.47 0.50 12.93
CA ARG A 132 17.24 -0.08 14.05
C ARG A 132 17.22 -1.61 14.07
N LEU A 133 16.49 -2.25 13.14
CA LEU A 133 16.37 -3.70 13.09
C LEU A 133 17.74 -4.43 13.09
N PRO A 134 18.78 -4.00 12.36
CA PRO A 134 20.10 -4.62 12.43
C PRO A 134 20.70 -4.61 13.84
N GLU A 135 20.57 -3.50 14.56
CA GLU A 135 21.04 -3.39 15.96
C GLU A 135 20.20 -4.26 16.91
N ALA A 136 18.87 -4.24 16.75
CA ALA A 136 17.96 -5.07 17.53
C ALA A 136 18.28 -6.57 17.40
N LEU A 137 18.61 -7.03 16.19
CA LEU A 137 19.00 -8.42 15.94
C LEU A 137 20.36 -8.76 16.57
N ARG A 138 21.33 -7.85 16.55
CA ARG A 138 22.63 -8.07 17.22
C ARG A 138 22.44 -8.23 18.73
N ARG A 139 21.68 -7.33 19.36
CA ARG A 139 21.33 -7.42 20.80
C ARG A 139 20.56 -8.71 21.11
N ALA A 140 19.64 -9.11 20.23
CA ALA A 140 18.89 -10.34 20.41
C ALA A 140 19.78 -11.59 20.35
N LYS A 141 20.77 -11.59 19.45
CA LYS A 141 21.78 -12.65 19.37
C LYS A 141 22.64 -12.77 20.63
N GLU A 142 22.86 -11.65 21.34
CA GLU A 142 23.54 -11.62 22.64
C GLU A 142 22.65 -12.12 23.81
N GLY A 143 21.44 -12.61 23.51
CA GLY A 143 20.50 -13.18 24.47
C GLY A 143 19.47 -12.20 25.02
N GLN A 144 19.43 -10.97 24.52
CA GLN A 144 18.39 -10.02 24.89
C GLN A 144 17.07 -10.33 24.17
N ARG A 145 15.95 -9.97 24.76
CA ARG A 145 14.68 -9.85 24.00
C ARG A 145 14.45 -8.38 23.73
N VAL A 146 14.30 -8.01 22.46
CA VAL A 146 14.25 -6.60 22.07
C VAL A 146 12.84 -6.23 21.68
N VAL A 147 12.29 -5.21 22.36
CA VAL A 147 11.07 -4.51 21.95
C VAL A 147 11.46 -3.07 21.68
N ASP A 148 11.34 -2.65 20.42
CA ASP A 148 11.62 -1.28 19.99
C ASP A 148 10.38 -0.71 19.31
N THR A 149 9.42 -0.31 20.14
CA THR A 149 8.13 0.26 19.75
C THR A 149 7.94 1.67 20.31
N GLU A 150 8.98 2.29 20.85
CA GLU A 150 8.92 3.69 21.26
C GLU A 150 9.04 4.60 20.03
N TYR A 151 8.31 5.71 20.02
CA TYR A 151 8.41 6.65 18.90
C TYR A 151 9.79 7.32 18.92
N ALA A 152 10.53 7.13 17.83
CA ALA A 152 11.86 7.68 17.68
C ALA A 152 11.83 9.21 17.52
N ILE A 153 12.78 9.90 18.15
CA ILE A 153 13.02 11.34 17.96
C ILE A 153 13.78 11.59 16.64
N GLU A 154 14.61 10.64 16.23
CA GLU A 154 15.41 10.71 15.00
C GLU A 154 14.55 10.39 13.75
N ASP A 155 14.93 11.00 12.62
CA ASP A 155 14.30 10.68 11.33
C ASP A 155 14.84 9.35 10.79
N LYS A 156 14.01 8.31 10.88
CA LYS A 156 14.26 6.99 10.29
C LYS A 156 14.78 7.05 8.85
N PHE A 157 14.28 7.96 8.02
CA PHE A 157 14.66 8.05 6.61
C PHE A 157 16.10 8.53 6.39
N GLU A 158 16.69 9.24 7.36
CA GLU A 158 18.12 9.59 7.33
C GLU A 158 19.03 8.39 7.59
N HIS A 159 18.52 7.36 8.27
CA HIS A 159 19.28 6.16 8.63
C HIS A 159 19.07 4.98 7.68
N LEU A 160 17.99 4.99 6.90
CA LEU A 160 17.71 3.91 5.95
C LEU A 160 18.73 3.91 4.80
N PRO A 161 19.24 2.73 4.42
CA PRO A 161 20.14 2.65 3.29
C PRO A 161 19.45 3.02 1.98
N VAL A 162 20.26 3.64 1.13
CA VAL A 162 19.97 3.75 -0.29
C VAL A 162 20.11 2.36 -0.92
N ALA A 163 19.06 1.89 -1.60
CA ALA A 163 19.11 0.62 -2.30
C ALA A 163 20.04 0.70 -3.53
N GLU A 164 20.82 -0.36 -3.76
CA GLU A 164 21.67 -0.47 -4.95
C GLU A 164 20.82 -0.61 -6.23
N SER A 165 21.24 0.04 -7.32
CA SER A 165 20.50 0.04 -8.60
C SER A 165 20.22 -1.38 -9.13
N ARG A 166 21.12 -2.34 -8.87
CA ARG A 166 20.90 -3.76 -9.20
C ARG A 166 19.70 -4.36 -8.47
N LYS A 167 19.53 -4.07 -7.17
CA LYS A 167 18.41 -4.57 -6.36
C LYS A 167 17.11 -3.90 -6.78
N ILE A 168 17.14 -2.60 -7.07
CA ILE A 168 15.97 -1.87 -7.60
C ILE A 168 15.51 -2.52 -8.92
N ARG A 169 16.41 -2.74 -9.87
CA ARG A 169 16.10 -3.38 -11.15
C ARG A 169 15.49 -4.76 -11.01
N ALA A 170 15.98 -5.56 -10.05
CA ALA A 170 15.47 -6.90 -9.79
C ALA A 170 14.04 -6.91 -9.23
N ARG A 171 13.58 -5.81 -8.60
CA ARG A 171 12.23 -5.69 -8.02
C ARG A 171 11.16 -5.40 -9.08
N GLY A 172 11.54 -4.72 -10.16
CA GLY A 172 10.65 -4.43 -11.29
C GLY A 172 10.66 -2.96 -11.70
N VAL A 173 9.68 -2.60 -12.52
CA VAL A 173 9.59 -1.28 -13.17
C VAL A 173 8.62 -0.32 -12.46
N THR A 174 8.03 -0.74 -11.34
CA THR A 174 7.17 0.09 -10.50
C THR A 174 7.65 0.03 -9.06
N ALA A 175 7.54 1.15 -8.35
CA ALA A 175 7.98 1.24 -6.96
C ALA A 175 7.02 2.08 -6.12
N PHE A 176 6.98 1.74 -4.83
CA PHE A 176 6.37 2.57 -3.81
C PHE A 176 7.40 3.53 -3.23
N LEU A 177 6.97 4.75 -2.93
CA LEU A 177 7.80 5.78 -2.30
C LEU A 177 7.00 6.43 -1.18
N THR A 178 7.30 6.09 0.06
CA THR A 178 6.67 6.74 1.21
C THR A 178 7.13 8.19 1.29
N VAL A 179 6.20 9.14 1.24
CA VAL A 179 6.47 10.58 1.38
C VAL A 179 5.99 11.13 2.72
N GLN A 180 5.06 10.44 3.36
CA GLN A 180 4.37 10.89 4.57
C GLN A 180 4.09 9.68 5.47
N GLU A 181 4.24 9.84 6.78
CA GLU A 181 3.89 8.82 7.78
C GLU A 181 3.06 9.37 8.94
N GLY A 182 2.26 8.51 9.57
CA GLY A 182 1.34 8.88 10.64
C GLY A 182 0.06 9.57 10.15
N CYS A 183 -0.82 9.95 11.08
CA CYS A 183 -2.08 10.59 10.74
C CYS A 183 -2.67 11.33 11.94
N ASP A 184 -2.99 12.61 11.77
CA ASP A 184 -3.59 13.44 12.83
C ASP A 184 -5.11 13.67 12.64
N LYS A 185 -5.77 12.84 11.82
CA LYS A 185 -7.22 12.96 11.60
C LYS A 185 -8.05 12.33 12.72
N PHE A 186 -7.50 11.36 13.46
CA PHE A 186 -8.16 10.67 14.58
C PHE A 186 -9.60 10.23 14.26
N CYS A 187 -9.82 9.62 13.09
CA CYS A 187 -11.12 9.02 12.77
C CYS A 187 -11.46 7.96 13.83
N THR A 188 -12.70 7.92 14.31
CA THR A 188 -13.07 7.12 15.50
C THR A 188 -12.85 5.62 15.32
N PHE A 189 -12.89 5.11 14.08
CA PHE A 189 -12.64 3.70 13.75
C PHE A 189 -11.17 3.36 13.48
N CYS A 190 -10.28 4.34 13.35
CA CYS A 190 -8.96 4.14 12.76
C CYS A 190 -7.86 3.99 13.83
N VAL A 191 -7.08 2.93 13.71
CA VAL A 191 -5.96 2.62 14.62
C VAL A 191 -4.65 3.33 14.22
N VAL A 192 -4.60 3.93 13.03
CA VAL A 192 -3.37 4.48 12.45
C VAL A 192 -2.65 5.47 13.37
N PRO A 193 -3.30 6.48 13.99
CA PRO A 193 -2.58 7.44 14.85
C PRO A 193 -1.86 6.75 16.02
N TYR A 194 -2.42 5.64 16.51
CA TYR A 194 -1.88 4.88 17.64
C TYR A 194 -0.81 3.86 17.23
N THR A 195 -0.68 3.55 15.94
CA THR A 195 0.24 2.51 15.43
C THR A 195 1.28 3.02 14.43
N ARG A 196 1.13 4.23 13.93
CA ARG A 196 2.12 4.90 13.08
C ARG A 196 2.50 6.29 13.59
N GLY A 197 1.87 6.78 14.65
CA GLY A 197 2.15 8.08 15.25
C GLY A 197 1.48 9.25 14.53
N SER A 198 1.90 10.46 14.92
CA SER A 198 1.47 11.73 14.34
C SER A 198 1.98 11.94 12.92
N GLU A 199 1.31 12.83 12.20
CA GLU A 199 1.60 13.13 10.80
C GLU A 199 2.98 13.78 10.64
N VAL A 200 3.86 13.16 9.86
CA VAL A 200 5.19 13.66 9.52
C VAL A 200 5.38 13.56 8.01
N SER A 201 5.81 14.65 7.40
CA SER A 201 6.12 14.73 5.96
C SER A 201 7.63 14.68 5.75
N ARG A 202 8.09 13.87 4.80
CA ARG A 202 9.51 13.83 4.43
C ARG A 202 9.90 15.10 3.66
N PRO A 203 11.13 15.62 3.85
CA PRO A 203 11.65 16.73 3.05
C PRO A 203 11.69 16.42 1.56
N VAL A 204 11.46 17.44 0.72
CA VAL A 204 11.48 17.33 -0.74
C VAL A 204 12.79 16.71 -1.24
N SER A 205 13.93 17.11 -0.68
CA SER A 205 15.25 16.61 -1.08
C SER A 205 15.37 15.08 -0.94
N GLN A 206 14.95 14.53 0.21
CA GLN A 206 14.97 13.09 0.45
C GLN A 206 14.07 12.32 -0.53
N ILE A 207 12.87 12.85 -0.80
CA ILE A 207 11.90 12.23 -1.70
C ILE A 207 12.43 12.24 -3.14
N VAL A 208 12.96 13.38 -3.59
CA VAL A 208 13.52 13.53 -4.94
C VAL A 208 14.74 12.63 -5.13
N GLU A 209 15.67 12.61 -4.17
CA GLU A 209 16.86 11.76 -4.25
C GLU A 209 16.47 10.27 -4.33
N GLU A 210 15.49 9.83 -3.55
CA GLU A 210 15.00 8.46 -3.61
C GLU A 210 14.30 8.16 -4.95
N ALA A 211 13.49 9.10 -5.45
CA ALA A 211 12.83 8.96 -6.74
C ALA A 211 13.82 8.87 -7.91
N GLU A 212 14.85 9.72 -7.93
CA GLU A 212 15.91 9.72 -8.94
C GLU A 212 16.65 8.39 -8.96
N LYS A 213 16.98 7.83 -7.79
CA LYS A 213 17.65 6.52 -7.69
C LYS A 213 16.76 5.36 -8.12
N LEU A 214 15.46 5.42 -7.80
CA LEU A 214 14.50 4.44 -8.30
C LEU A 214 14.47 4.45 -9.83
N VAL A 215 14.42 5.63 -10.44
CA VAL A 215 14.42 5.81 -11.90
C VAL A 215 15.73 5.35 -12.53
N GLU A 216 16.88 5.67 -11.94
CA GLU A 216 18.20 5.17 -12.35
C GLU A 216 18.27 3.63 -12.30
N GLY A 217 17.60 3.03 -11.32
CA GLY A 217 17.42 1.58 -11.20
C GLY A 217 16.50 0.96 -12.25
N GLY A 218 15.82 1.76 -13.07
CA GLY A 218 14.91 1.31 -14.14
C GLY A 218 13.42 1.40 -13.79
N VAL A 219 13.05 2.00 -12.66
CA VAL A 219 11.64 2.25 -12.30
C VAL A 219 11.05 3.29 -13.25
N ARG A 220 9.87 2.99 -13.79
CA ARG A 220 9.12 3.84 -14.72
C ARG A 220 7.86 4.45 -14.08
N GLU A 221 7.32 3.81 -13.05
CA GLU A 221 6.17 4.31 -12.28
C GLU A 221 6.49 4.36 -10.79
N ILE A 222 6.25 5.53 -10.17
CA ILE A 222 6.35 5.71 -8.73
C ILE A 222 4.95 5.97 -8.16
N THR A 223 4.58 5.21 -7.14
CA THR A 223 3.38 5.46 -6.33
C THR A 223 3.78 6.04 -4.98
N LEU A 224 3.44 7.31 -4.76
CA LEU A 224 3.65 7.99 -3.49
C LEU A 224 2.72 7.41 -2.42
N LEU A 225 3.28 7.11 -1.26
CA LEU A 225 2.55 6.55 -0.14
C LEU A 225 2.53 7.49 1.07
N GLY A 226 1.39 7.50 1.74
CA GLY A 226 1.18 8.05 3.07
C GLY A 226 -0.05 7.43 3.70
N GLN A 227 -0.33 7.73 4.97
CA GLN A 227 -1.61 7.34 5.57
C GLN A 227 -2.71 8.35 5.25
N ASN A 228 -2.35 9.61 5.00
CA ASN A 228 -3.11 10.57 4.22
C ASN A 228 -2.11 11.26 3.28
N VAL A 229 -1.77 10.63 2.16
CA VAL A 229 -0.67 11.09 1.30
C VAL A 229 -0.82 12.54 0.83
N ASN A 230 -2.06 12.99 0.63
CA ASN A 230 -2.37 14.36 0.22
C ASN A 230 -2.35 15.39 1.35
N ALA A 231 -2.10 14.96 2.60
CA ALA A 231 -1.74 15.85 3.70
C ALA A 231 -0.22 16.16 3.73
N TRP A 232 0.57 15.57 2.81
CA TRP A 232 1.99 15.92 2.68
C TRP A 232 2.15 17.43 2.47
N HIS A 233 3.05 18.01 3.24
CA HIS A 233 3.45 19.40 3.16
C HIS A 233 4.94 19.52 3.44
N GLY A 234 5.60 20.50 2.83
CA GLY A 234 7.04 20.69 3.01
C GLY A 234 7.50 22.06 2.57
N ALA A 235 8.79 22.34 2.80
CA ALA A 235 9.43 23.54 2.29
C ALA A 235 9.94 23.28 0.87
N GLY A 236 9.57 24.16 -0.07
CA GLY A 236 10.15 24.23 -1.39
C GLY A 236 11.58 24.77 -1.38
N PRO A 237 12.24 24.87 -2.55
CA PRO A 237 13.63 25.29 -2.67
C PRO A 237 13.95 26.68 -2.09
N ARG A 238 12.98 27.58 -2.01
CA ARG A 238 13.13 28.93 -1.42
C ARG A 238 12.44 29.06 -0.06
N GLY A 239 12.09 27.95 0.57
CA GLY A 239 11.41 27.93 1.87
C GLY A 239 9.91 28.19 1.81
N GLU A 240 9.32 28.30 0.61
CA GLU A 240 7.89 28.45 0.45
C GLU A 240 7.14 27.16 0.83
N ALA A 241 5.92 27.28 1.33
CA ALA A 241 5.10 26.11 1.64
C ALA A 241 4.67 25.40 0.35
N TRP A 242 4.99 24.12 0.24
CA TRP A 242 4.55 23.21 -0.82
C TRP A 242 3.52 22.24 -0.29
N SER A 243 2.53 21.91 -1.12
CA SER A 243 1.62 20.78 -0.90
C SER A 243 1.98 19.59 -1.78
N LEU A 244 1.24 18.49 -1.68
CA LEU A 244 1.45 17.31 -2.53
C LEU A 244 1.41 17.67 -4.02
N GLY A 245 0.58 18.65 -4.42
CA GLY A 245 0.52 19.10 -5.81
C GLY A 245 1.88 19.62 -6.30
N ASP A 246 2.56 20.46 -5.52
CA ASP A 246 3.89 20.98 -5.86
C ASP A 246 4.95 19.88 -5.92
N LEU A 247 4.92 18.95 -4.97
CA LEU A 247 5.80 17.78 -5.00
C LEU A 247 5.61 16.96 -6.28
N LEU A 248 4.37 16.76 -6.72
CA LEU A 248 4.08 16.05 -7.98
C LEU A 248 4.62 16.79 -9.21
N TYR A 249 4.51 18.12 -9.28
CA TYR A 249 5.14 18.90 -10.35
C TYR A 249 6.66 18.69 -10.34
N ARG A 250 7.31 18.78 -9.17
CA ARG A 250 8.76 18.58 -9.05
C ARG A 250 9.20 17.16 -9.43
N LEU A 251 8.44 16.15 -9.05
CA LEU A 251 8.76 14.76 -9.41
C LEU A 251 8.55 14.49 -10.90
N ALA A 252 7.55 15.12 -11.53
CA ALA A 252 7.30 14.98 -12.96
C ALA A 252 8.43 15.53 -13.84
N GLU A 253 9.32 16.36 -13.28
CA GLU A 253 10.53 16.86 -13.96
C GLU A 253 11.67 15.84 -14.01
N ILE A 254 11.61 14.75 -13.22
CA ILE A 254 12.67 13.74 -13.15
C ILE A 254 12.75 12.99 -14.50
N PRO A 255 13.88 13.09 -15.24
CA PRO A 255 14.03 12.41 -16.51
C PRO A 255 13.90 10.88 -16.37
N GLY A 256 13.05 10.28 -17.19
CA GLY A 256 12.82 8.82 -17.19
C GLY A 256 11.64 8.36 -16.32
N LEU A 257 11.18 9.19 -15.38
CA LEU A 257 9.97 8.92 -14.61
C LEU A 257 8.75 9.12 -15.52
N ALA A 258 8.11 8.01 -15.91
CA ALA A 258 7.03 8.06 -16.89
C ALA A 258 5.65 8.22 -16.25
N ARG A 259 5.47 7.71 -15.03
CA ARG A 259 4.18 7.68 -14.35
C ARG A 259 4.32 7.99 -12.86
N LEU A 260 3.41 8.83 -12.39
CA LEU A 260 3.19 9.15 -10.98
C LEU A 260 1.80 8.72 -10.57
N ARG A 261 1.72 8.20 -9.35
CA ARG A 261 0.48 7.92 -8.63
C ARG A 261 0.64 8.31 -7.18
N TYR A 262 -0.47 8.43 -6.49
CA TYR A 262 -0.51 8.46 -5.03
C TYR A 262 -1.74 7.71 -4.56
N THR A 263 -1.73 7.26 -3.31
CA THR A 263 -2.85 6.50 -2.76
C THR A 263 -3.02 6.77 -1.27
N THR A 264 -4.24 6.52 -0.79
CA THR A 264 -4.70 6.79 0.58
C THR A 264 -4.78 8.30 0.85
N SER A 265 -5.82 8.92 0.28
CA SER A 265 -6.06 10.37 0.39
C SER A 265 -7.24 10.67 1.32
N HIS A 266 -7.27 11.88 1.89
CA HIS A 266 -8.41 12.39 2.65
C HIS A 266 -9.13 13.51 1.88
N PRO A 267 -10.47 13.51 1.74
CA PRO A 267 -11.21 14.54 0.98
C PRO A 267 -10.87 15.98 1.38
N ARG A 268 -10.70 16.22 2.68
CA ARG A 268 -10.36 17.55 3.22
C ARG A 268 -9.00 18.10 2.79
N ASP A 269 -8.08 17.24 2.36
CA ASP A 269 -6.71 17.62 1.98
C ASP A 269 -6.54 17.64 0.44
N MET A 270 -7.66 17.59 -0.32
CA MET A 270 -7.64 17.78 -1.77
C MET A 270 -7.71 19.27 -2.13
N ASP A 271 -6.55 19.92 -2.11
CA ASP A 271 -6.41 21.33 -2.45
C ASP A 271 -6.44 21.62 -3.96
N ASP A 272 -6.53 22.90 -4.32
CA ASP A 272 -6.60 23.36 -5.71
C ASP A 272 -5.32 23.04 -6.48
N ARG A 273 -4.17 23.00 -5.80
CA ARG A 273 -2.88 22.73 -6.42
C ARG A 273 -2.76 21.28 -6.86
N LEU A 274 -3.25 20.35 -6.04
CA LEU A 274 -3.34 18.93 -6.36
C LEU A 274 -4.38 18.64 -7.44
N ILE A 275 -5.52 19.35 -7.43
CA ILE A 275 -6.51 19.27 -8.51
C ILE A 275 -5.90 19.78 -9.83
N ALA A 276 -5.17 20.90 -9.82
CA ALA A 276 -4.45 21.41 -10.99
C ALA A 276 -3.38 20.43 -11.50
N ALA A 277 -2.66 19.72 -10.59
CA ALA A 277 -1.69 18.70 -10.99
C ALA A 277 -2.34 17.59 -11.84
N HIS A 278 -3.56 17.14 -11.49
CA HIS A 278 -4.30 16.17 -12.31
C HIS A 278 -4.64 16.69 -13.70
N ARG A 279 -4.92 17.99 -13.84
CA ARG A 279 -5.15 18.64 -15.13
C ARG A 279 -3.87 18.70 -15.99
N ASP A 280 -2.78 19.14 -15.36
CA ASP A 280 -1.61 19.63 -16.08
C ASP A 280 -0.57 18.52 -16.34
N LEU A 281 -0.42 17.57 -15.41
CA LEU A 281 0.64 16.56 -15.47
C LEU A 281 0.18 15.30 -16.19
N ARG A 282 0.59 15.12 -17.45
CA ARG A 282 0.36 13.86 -18.18
C ARG A 282 0.97 12.64 -17.46
N ALA A 283 2.08 12.81 -16.75
CA ALA A 283 2.71 11.75 -15.96
C ALA A 283 1.85 11.34 -14.75
N LEU A 284 1.00 12.22 -14.21
CA LEU A 284 0.09 11.88 -13.13
C LEU A 284 -1.07 11.06 -13.70
N MET A 285 -1.12 9.79 -13.31
CA MET A 285 -2.11 8.87 -13.88
C MET A 285 -3.52 9.22 -13.41
N PRO A 286 -4.54 9.11 -14.29
CA PRO A 286 -5.92 9.52 -14.03
C PRO A 286 -6.66 8.51 -13.14
N TYR A 287 -6.09 8.16 -11.98
CA TYR A 287 -6.70 7.30 -10.98
C TYR A 287 -6.54 7.95 -9.62
N LEU A 288 -7.64 8.12 -8.89
CA LEU A 288 -7.66 8.73 -7.58
C LEU A 288 -8.38 7.82 -6.58
N HIS A 289 -7.66 7.38 -5.55
CA HIS A 289 -8.24 6.73 -4.39
C HIS A 289 -8.54 7.76 -3.29
N LEU A 290 -9.82 8.08 -3.12
CA LEU A 290 -10.35 9.08 -2.21
C LEU A 290 -11.46 8.48 -1.32
N PRO A 291 -11.11 7.73 -0.26
CA PRO A 291 -12.08 7.19 0.69
C PRO A 291 -13.05 8.22 1.26
N VAL A 292 -14.35 7.91 1.29
CA VAL A 292 -15.40 8.68 1.96
C VAL A 292 -15.92 7.98 3.23
N GLN A 293 -15.85 6.64 3.27
CA GLN A 293 -16.33 5.73 4.31
C GLN A 293 -17.85 5.52 4.37
N SER A 294 -18.65 6.59 4.24
CA SER A 294 -20.12 6.53 4.30
C SER A 294 -20.73 7.67 3.48
N GLY A 295 -21.97 7.51 3.00
CA GLY A 295 -22.75 8.59 2.38
C GLY A 295 -23.71 9.31 3.32
N SER A 296 -23.74 8.96 4.62
CA SER A 296 -24.55 9.67 5.60
C SER A 296 -23.74 10.67 6.40
N ASP A 297 -24.18 11.94 6.41
CA ASP A 297 -23.57 13.01 7.21
C ASP A 297 -23.54 12.69 8.70
N ARG A 298 -24.57 12.00 9.21
CA ARG A 298 -24.63 11.61 10.62
C ARG A 298 -23.55 10.59 10.96
N ILE A 299 -23.32 9.62 10.07
CA ILE A 299 -22.28 8.60 10.23
C ILE A 299 -20.89 9.19 9.97
N LEU A 300 -20.72 10.03 8.94
CA LEU A 300 -19.47 10.77 8.70
C LEU A 300 -19.06 11.61 9.91
N LYS A 301 -20.03 12.29 10.56
CA LYS A 301 -19.80 13.01 11.82
C LYS A 301 -19.38 12.06 12.95
N ALA A 302 -20.08 10.94 13.14
CA ALA A 302 -19.75 9.95 14.16
C ALA A 302 -18.39 9.26 13.92
N MET A 303 -17.97 9.15 12.67
CA MET A 303 -16.65 8.68 12.26
C MET A 303 -15.53 9.73 12.46
N ASN A 304 -15.87 10.98 12.83
CA ASN A 304 -14.97 12.13 12.87
C ASN A 304 -14.29 12.41 11.51
N ARG A 305 -15.07 12.37 10.41
CA ARG A 305 -14.58 12.64 9.04
C ARG A 305 -14.48 14.12 8.71
N ARG A 306 -15.28 14.95 9.38
CA ARG A 306 -15.30 16.43 9.26
C ARG A 306 -15.55 16.95 7.84
N HIS A 307 -16.37 16.24 7.08
CA HIS A 307 -17.00 16.68 5.84
C HIS A 307 -18.35 15.95 5.69
N THR A 308 -19.18 16.48 4.82
CA THR A 308 -20.49 15.96 4.42
C THR A 308 -20.40 15.21 3.09
N ALA A 309 -21.44 14.43 2.78
CA ALA A 309 -21.62 13.79 1.48
C ALA A 309 -21.69 14.83 0.35
N ALA A 310 -22.37 15.95 0.58
CA ALA A 310 -22.50 17.03 -0.41
C ALA A 310 -21.15 17.70 -0.72
N GLU A 311 -20.33 17.98 0.30
CA GLU A 311 -18.97 18.50 0.09
C GLU A 311 -18.09 17.50 -0.67
N TYR A 312 -18.23 16.21 -0.38
CA TYR A 312 -17.52 15.16 -1.11
C TYR A 312 -17.92 15.11 -2.59
N LEU A 313 -19.23 15.15 -2.89
CA LEU A 313 -19.73 15.15 -4.26
C LEU A 313 -19.27 16.39 -5.04
N SER A 314 -19.36 17.57 -4.43
CA SER A 314 -18.85 18.81 -5.04
C SER A 314 -17.34 18.74 -5.34
N LEU A 315 -16.55 18.14 -4.44
CA LEU A 315 -15.13 17.89 -4.69
C LEU A 315 -14.91 16.95 -5.89
N ILE A 316 -15.69 15.87 -5.99
CA ILE A 316 -15.63 14.94 -7.13
C ILE A 316 -15.96 15.66 -8.45
N GLU A 317 -16.97 16.53 -8.48
CA GLU A 317 -17.32 17.32 -9.66
C GLU A 317 -16.15 18.22 -10.10
N ARG A 318 -15.50 18.92 -9.15
CA ARG A 318 -14.35 19.78 -9.42
C ARG A 318 -13.18 19.00 -10.03
N ILE A 319 -12.90 17.80 -9.51
CA ILE A 319 -11.85 16.92 -10.03
C ILE A 319 -12.19 16.44 -11.44
N ARG A 320 -13.43 16.01 -11.68
CA ARG A 320 -13.89 15.56 -13.01
C ARG A 320 -13.90 16.68 -14.04
N ALA A 321 -14.21 17.91 -13.62
CA ALA A 321 -14.19 19.07 -14.52
C ALA A 321 -12.81 19.32 -15.12
N VAL A 322 -11.74 19.08 -14.34
CA VAL A 322 -10.35 19.26 -14.82
C VAL A 322 -9.74 17.99 -15.42
N ARG A 323 -10.25 16.81 -15.03
CA ARG A 323 -9.79 15.51 -15.54
C ARG A 323 -10.96 14.55 -15.80
N PRO A 324 -11.64 14.68 -16.97
CA PRO A 324 -12.87 13.92 -17.25
C PRO A 324 -12.69 12.40 -17.35
N ASP A 325 -11.48 11.93 -17.68
CA ASP A 325 -11.13 10.51 -17.78
C ASP A 325 -10.66 9.90 -16.44
N ILE A 326 -10.76 10.62 -15.32
CA ILE A 326 -10.31 10.12 -14.02
C ILE A 326 -11.17 8.97 -13.51
N ALA A 327 -10.53 7.86 -13.13
CA ALA A 327 -11.16 6.76 -12.40
C ALA A 327 -11.09 7.02 -10.90
N LEU A 328 -12.23 6.90 -10.24
CA LEU A 328 -12.33 7.08 -8.80
C LEU A 328 -12.34 5.73 -8.08
N SER A 329 -11.66 5.72 -6.95
CA SER A 329 -11.66 4.63 -6.00
C SER A 329 -11.91 5.13 -4.58
N GLY A 330 -12.51 4.29 -3.73
CA GLY A 330 -12.84 4.67 -2.36
C GLY A 330 -12.94 3.46 -1.44
N ASP A 331 -13.00 3.75 -0.14
CA ASP A 331 -13.27 2.78 0.90
C ASP A 331 -14.62 3.09 1.56
N PHE A 332 -15.34 2.02 1.94
CA PHE A 332 -16.63 2.07 2.60
C PHE A 332 -16.68 1.14 3.81
N ILE A 333 -17.34 1.59 4.88
CA ILE A 333 -17.56 0.80 6.08
C ILE A 333 -19.07 0.62 6.24
N THR A 334 -19.54 -0.63 6.29
CA THR A 334 -20.93 -0.96 6.62
C THR A 334 -21.06 -1.37 8.08
N GLY A 335 -22.17 -0.98 8.70
CA GLY A 335 -22.47 -1.34 10.08
C GLY A 335 -21.63 -0.60 11.12
N PHE A 336 -21.20 0.64 10.83
CA PHE A 336 -20.60 1.50 11.85
C PHE A 336 -21.60 1.69 13.01
N PRO A 337 -21.16 1.80 14.28
CA PRO A 337 -22.09 1.89 15.41
C PRO A 337 -23.08 3.04 15.25
N GLY A 338 -24.36 2.71 15.42
CA GLY A 338 -25.49 3.61 15.22
C GLY A 338 -25.97 3.76 13.77
N GLU A 339 -25.40 3.07 12.77
CA GLU A 339 -25.85 3.12 11.36
C GLU A 339 -27.26 2.52 11.17
N THR A 340 -28.19 3.35 10.70
CA THR A 340 -29.57 2.93 10.37
C THR A 340 -29.71 2.56 8.90
N ASP A 341 -30.84 1.97 8.53
CA ASP A 341 -31.15 1.65 7.13
C ASP A 341 -31.11 2.90 6.25
N LYS A 342 -31.64 4.02 6.74
CA LYS A 342 -31.55 5.30 6.03
C LYS A 342 -30.10 5.68 5.73
N ASP A 343 -29.18 5.57 6.68
CA ASP A 343 -27.78 5.95 6.46
C ASP A 343 -27.07 5.03 5.46
N PHE A 344 -27.45 3.76 5.47
CA PHE A 344 -26.97 2.80 4.49
C PHE A 344 -27.51 3.12 3.08
N GLU A 345 -28.79 3.44 2.94
CA GLU A 345 -29.35 3.91 1.67
C GLU A 345 -28.69 5.22 1.19
N ASP A 346 -28.38 6.14 2.11
CA ASP A 346 -27.64 7.36 1.79
C ASP A 346 -26.23 7.02 1.23
N THR A 347 -25.60 5.96 1.75
CA THR A 347 -24.33 5.43 1.24
C THR A 347 -24.47 4.82 -0.15
N LEU A 348 -25.51 4.02 -0.40
CA LEU A 348 -25.77 3.46 -1.73
C LEU A 348 -25.99 4.56 -2.77
N ARG A 349 -26.78 5.60 -2.45
CA ARG A 349 -27.02 6.72 -3.37
C ARG A 349 -25.75 7.50 -3.70
N LEU A 350 -24.87 7.75 -2.73
CA LEU A 350 -23.57 8.37 -3.00
C LEU A 350 -22.73 7.51 -3.95
N VAL A 351 -22.72 6.19 -3.75
CA VAL A 351 -22.00 5.26 -4.63
C VAL A 351 -22.56 5.30 -6.05
N GLU A 352 -23.89 5.28 -6.21
CA GLU A 352 -24.58 5.41 -7.50
C GLU A 352 -24.20 6.70 -8.22
N GLU A 353 -24.20 7.82 -7.51
CA GLU A 353 -23.88 9.14 -8.06
C GLU A 353 -22.41 9.27 -8.47
N VAL A 354 -21.49 8.78 -7.63
CA VAL A 354 -20.06 8.87 -7.91
C VAL A 354 -19.65 7.93 -9.04
N ARG A 355 -20.24 6.73 -9.17
CA ARG A 355 -19.83 5.70 -10.15
C ARG A 355 -18.34 5.34 -10.04
N TYR A 356 -17.98 4.58 -9.00
CA TYR A 356 -16.60 4.19 -8.74
C TYR A 356 -16.11 3.15 -9.76
N ALA A 357 -14.87 3.34 -10.24
CA ALA A 357 -14.20 2.38 -11.12
C ALA A 357 -13.70 1.14 -10.35
N GLN A 358 -13.41 1.33 -9.07
CA GLN A 358 -13.02 0.30 -8.13
C GLN A 358 -13.34 0.82 -6.72
N ALA A 359 -13.70 -0.03 -5.78
CA ALA A 359 -13.77 0.38 -4.39
C ALA A 359 -13.54 -0.81 -3.46
N PHE A 360 -13.26 -0.51 -2.21
CA PHE A 360 -13.18 -1.51 -1.16
C PHE A 360 -14.29 -1.25 -0.14
N SER A 361 -14.92 -2.32 0.32
CA SER A 361 -15.96 -2.26 1.32
C SER A 361 -15.68 -3.29 2.40
N PHE A 362 -15.94 -2.90 3.65
CA PHE A 362 -15.63 -3.68 4.83
C PHE A 362 -16.78 -3.58 5.83
N LYS A 363 -17.04 -4.65 6.57
CA LYS A 363 -17.82 -4.54 7.80
C LYS A 363 -17.03 -3.76 8.84
N TYR A 364 -17.71 -2.95 9.64
CA TYR A 364 -17.11 -2.33 10.80
C TYR A 364 -16.61 -3.40 11.78
N SER A 365 -15.32 -3.34 12.07
CA SER A 365 -14.64 -4.18 13.06
C SER A 365 -14.04 -3.27 14.12
N THR A 366 -14.31 -3.57 15.39
CA THR A 366 -13.79 -2.80 16.52
C THR A 366 -12.27 -2.93 16.58
N ARG A 367 -11.62 -1.82 16.97
CA ARG A 367 -10.17 -1.75 17.16
C ARG A 367 -9.90 -1.32 18.60
N PRO A 368 -9.34 -2.21 19.45
CA PRO A 368 -9.00 -1.84 20.82
C PRO A 368 -8.20 -0.54 20.87
N GLY A 369 -8.54 0.34 21.82
CA GLY A 369 -7.90 1.65 21.98
C GLY A 369 -8.45 2.77 21.09
N THR A 370 -9.42 2.51 20.21
CA THR A 370 -10.05 3.58 19.42
C THR A 370 -11.41 4.02 20.02
N PRO A 371 -11.82 5.29 19.85
CA PRO A 371 -13.14 5.76 20.33
C PRO A 371 -14.32 4.94 19.78
N GLY A 372 -14.19 4.43 18.55
CA GLY A 372 -15.22 3.59 17.94
C GLY A 372 -15.43 2.25 18.66
N ALA A 373 -14.42 1.73 19.35
CA ALA A 373 -14.56 0.48 20.12
C ALA A 373 -15.41 0.66 21.39
N GLU A 374 -15.56 1.90 21.87
CA GLU A 374 -16.34 2.23 23.06
C GLU A 374 -17.81 2.56 22.75
N LEU A 375 -18.17 2.69 21.47
CA LEU A 375 -19.54 2.97 21.04
C LEU A 375 -20.45 1.77 21.34
N LYS A 376 -21.57 2.02 22.04
CA LYS A 376 -22.50 0.97 22.50
C LYS A 376 -23.46 0.46 21.43
N ASP A 377 -23.85 1.32 20.48
CA ASP A 377 -24.88 1.03 19.48
C ASP A 377 -24.33 0.19 18.31
N GLN A 378 -23.72 -0.95 18.63
CA GLN A 378 -23.16 -1.84 17.62
C GLN A 378 -24.27 -2.44 16.76
N VAL A 379 -24.08 -2.37 15.44
CA VAL A 379 -25.00 -2.99 14.47
C VAL A 379 -24.85 -4.52 14.53
N PRO A 380 -25.95 -5.30 14.55
CA PRO A 380 -25.89 -6.75 14.50
C PRO A 380 -25.13 -7.29 13.28
N GLU A 381 -24.41 -8.41 13.45
CA GLU A 381 -23.48 -8.93 12.45
C GLU A 381 -24.19 -9.36 11.14
N GLU A 382 -25.39 -9.91 11.27
CA GLU A 382 -26.26 -10.27 10.16
C GLU A 382 -26.65 -9.05 9.30
N ILE A 383 -26.89 -7.90 9.93
CA ILE A 383 -27.17 -6.64 9.24
C ILE A 383 -25.90 -6.11 8.58
N LYS A 384 -24.75 -6.18 9.25
CA LYS A 384 -23.46 -5.79 8.63
C LYS A 384 -23.18 -6.61 7.37
N ALA A 385 -23.46 -7.91 7.41
CA ALA A 385 -23.26 -8.84 6.31
C ALA A 385 -24.20 -8.56 5.14
N GLU A 386 -25.50 -8.40 5.38
CA GLU A 386 -26.49 -8.05 4.35
C GLU A 386 -26.16 -6.72 3.66
N ARG A 387 -25.84 -5.68 4.45
CA ARG A 387 -25.40 -4.38 3.92
C ARG A 387 -24.11 -4.48 3.11
N LEU A 388 -23.13 -5.25 3.60
CA LEU A 388 -21.88 -5.44 2.87
C LEU A 388 -22.12 -6.12 1.52
N GLU A 389 -22.96 -7.16 1.48
CA GLU A 389 -23.31 -7.87 0.25
C GLU A 389 -23.99 -6.94 -0.77
N ARG A 390 -24.99 -6.17 -0.34
CA ARG A 390 -25.68 -5.20 -1.20
C ARG A 390 -24.74 -4.14 -1.75
N LEU A 391 -23.89 -3.57 -0.89
CA LEU A 391 -22.89 -2.59 -1.31
C LEU A 391 -21.87 -3.20 -2.30
N GLN A 392 -21.40 -4.42 -2.03
CA GLN A 392 -20.46 -5.11 -2.91
C GLN A 392 -21.08 -5.42 -4.27
N ALA A 393 -22.36 -5.79 -4.34
CA ALA A 393 -23.06 -6.01 -5.60
C ALA A 393 -23.11 -4.73 -6.44
N LEU A 394 -23.43 -3.58 -5.83
CA LEU A 394 -23.41 -2.28 -6.52
C LEU A 394 -22.00 -1.89 -6.99
N LEU A 395 -20.99 -2.00 -6.12
CA LEU A 395 -19.60 -1.67 -6.46
C LEU A 395 -19.05 -2.58 -7.57
N LEU A 396 -19.37 -3.88 -7.55
CA LEU A 396 -18.96 -4.82 -8.59
C LEU A 396 -19.62 -4.49 -9.93
N LYS A 397 -20.90 -4.13 -9.92
CA LYS A 397 -21.62 -3.68 -11.11
C LYS A 397 -20.92 -2.45 -11.73
N GLN A 398 -20.63 -1.42 -10.93
CA GLN A 398 -19.95 -0.21 -11.43
C GLN A 398 -18.52 -0.47 -11.91
N GLN A 399 -17.78 -1.34 -11.22
CA GLN A 399 -16.45 -1.78 -11.66
C GLN A 399 -16.52 -2.48 -13.03
N GLN A 400 -17.52 -3.34 -13.23
CA GLN A 400 -17.75 -4.01 -14.53
C GLN A 400 -18.15 -3.00 -15.61
N GLU A 401 -19.08 -2.08 -15.32
CA GLU A 401 -19.46 -1.00 -16.25
C GLU A 401 -18.25 -0.14 -16.65
N PHE A 402 -17.36 0.17 -15.70
CA PHE A 402 -16.13 0.89 -15.99
C PHE A 402 -15.19 0.09 -16.89
N ALA A 403 -15.00 -1.21 -16.61
CA ALA A 403 -14.20 -2.11 -17.45
C ALA A 403 -14.77 -2.24 -18.87
N GLU A 404 -16.08 -2.38 -19.02
CA GLU A 404 -16.77 -2.39 -20.31
C GLU A 404 -16.62 -1.06 -21.05
N SER A 405 -16.70 0.07 -20.33
CA SER A 405 -16.47 1.39 -20.92
C SER A 405 -15.03 1.58 -21.45
N CYS A 406 -14.10 0.71 -21.07
CA CYS A 406 -12.74 0.74 -21.59
C CYS A 406 -12.61 0.07 -22.96
N ILE A 407 -13.55 -0.81 -23.34
CA ILE A 407 -13.51 -1.52 -24.61
C ILE A 407 -13.53 -0.52 -25.77
N GLY A 408 -12.64 -0.71 -26.74
CA GLY A 408 -12.43 0.18 -27.87
C GLY A 408 -11.51 1.37 -27.61
N LYS A 409 -11.17 1.68 -26.34
CA LYS A 409 -10.21 2.75 -26.05
C LYS A 409 -8.79 2.34 -26.41
N GLU A 410 -8.05 3.29 -26.96
CA GLU A 410 -6.60 3.20 -27.08
C GLU A 410 -5.94 3.82 -25.84
N ILE A 411 -5.04 3.08 -25.21
CA ILE A 411 -4.34 3.50 -24.00
C ILE A 411 -2.84 3.27 -24.11
N ASP A 412 -2.08 4.08 -23.39
CA ASP A 412 -0.68 3.80 -23.10
C ASP A 412 -0.63 2.72 -21.99
N LEU A 413 0.04 1.59 -22.23
CA LEU A 413 0.17 0.45 -21.32
C LEU A 413 1.62 0.27 -20.88
N LEU A 414 1.90 0.40 -19.58
CA LEU A 414 3.21 0.05 -19.01
C LEU A 414 3.27 -1.46 -18.78
N LEU A 415 4.20 -2.15 -19.45
CA LEU A 415 4.41 -3.60 -19.31
C LEU A 415 5.22 -3.89 -18.04
N GLU A 416 4.67 -4.69 -17.13
CA GLU A 416 5.28 -4.95 -15.82
C GLU A 416 5.87 -6.35 -15.68
N LYS A 417 5.28 -7.36 -16.32
CA LYS A 417 5.67 -8.76 -16.12
C LYS A 417 5.22 -9.69 -17.25
N PRO A 418 5.80 -10.91 -17.34
CA PRO A 418 5.31 -11.94 -18.25
C PRO A 418 3.89 -12.41 -17.88
N GLY A 419 3.12 -12.77 -18.89
CA GLY A 419 1.81 -13.41 -18.76
C GLY A 419 1.91 -14.91 -18.54
N ARG A 420 0.74 -15.57 -18.58
CA ARG A 420 0.66 -17.04 -18.44
C ARG A 420 0.86 -17.76 -19.77
N MET A 421 0.59 -17.08 -20.88
CA MET A 421 0.69 -17.62 -22.24
C MET A 421 2.03 -17.21 -22.91
N PRO A 422 2.61 -18.04 -23.79
CA PRO A 422 3.83 -17.68 -24.52
C PRO A 422 3.68 -16.36 -25.31
N GLY A 423 4.60 -15.42 -25.09
CA GLY A 423 4.58 -14.09 -25.73
C GLY A 423 3.61 -13.08 -25.14
N GLN A 424 2.75 -13.50 -24.21
CA GLN A 424 1.86 -12.60 -23.48
C GLN A 424 2.65 -11.82 -22.44
N LEU A 425 2.42 -10.51 -22.39
CA LEU A 425 2.88 -9.64 -21.32
C LEU A 425 1.67 -9.06 -20.60
N ILE A 426 1.89 -8.70 -19.33
CA ILE A 426 0.89 -8.06 -18.48
C ILE A 426 1.39 -6.67 -18.12
N GLY A 427 0.53 -5.68 -18.32
CA GLY A 427 0.76 -4.32 -17.89
C GLY A 427 -0.39 -3.76 -17.05
N ARG A 428 -0.23 -2.52 -16.57
CA ARG A 428 -1.31 -1.78 -15.90
C ARG A 428 -1.80 -0.62 -16.76
N SER A 429 -3.13 -0.55 -16.92
CA SER A 429 -3.79 0.59 -17.54
C SER A 429 -3.52 1.88 -16.74
N PRO A 430 -3.78 3.06 -17.33
CA PRO A 430 -3.78 4.31 -16.57
C PRO A 430 -4.65 4.25 -15.29
N TRP A 431 -5.66 3.37 -15.25
CA TRP A 431 -6.60 3.17 -14.15
C TRP A 431 -6.33 1.94 -13.26
N LEU A 432 -5.10 1.41 -13.27
CA LEU A 432 -4.66 0.25 -12.45
C LEU A 432 -5.28 -1.11 -12.77
N GLN A 433 -6.07 -1.24 -13.85
CA GLN A 433 -6.55 -2.54 -14.30
C GLN A 433 -5.40 -3.34 -14.93
N SER A 434 -5.31 -4.62 -14.61
CA SER A 434 -4.39 -5.54 -15.28
C SER A 434 -4.81 -5.72 -16.73
N VAL A 435 -3.90 -5.53 -17.68
CA VAL A 435 -4.16 -5.69 -19.12
C VAL A 435 -3.27 -6.79 -19.66
N ASN A 436 -3.88 -7.81 -20.26
CA ASN A 436 -3.18 -8.88 -20.96
C ASN A 436 -3.04 -8.50 -22.45
N VAL A 437 -1.83 -8.57 -22.99
CA VAL A 437 -1.55 -8.23 -24.39
C VAL A 437 -0.52 -9.20 -24.99
N ASP A 438 -0.69 -9.60 -26.25
CA ASP A 438 0.40 -10.24 -27.02
C ASP A 438 1.37 -9.14 -27.47
N ALA A 439 2.55 -9.10 -26.86
CA ALA A 439 3.55 -8.06 -27.07
C ALA A 439 4.95 -8.67 -27.20
N LYS A 440 5.08 -9.73 -28.00
CA LYS A 440 6.36 -10.47 -28.23
C LYS A 440 7.55 -9.60 -28.60
N ALA A 441 7.32 -8.47 -29.27
CA ALA A 441 8.36 -7.54 -29.71
C ALA A 441 8.66 -6.41 -28.70
N SER A 442 8.13 -6.50 -27.48
CA SER A 442 8.27 -5.48 -26.44
C SER A 442 8.90 -6.07 -25.18
N GLN A 443 9.45 -5.20 -24.33
CA GLN A 443 10.12 -5.57 -23.10
C GLN A 443 9.38 -5.04 -21.88
N ILE A 444 9.60 -5.68 -20.73
CA ILE A 444 9.12 -5.16 -19.45
C ILE A 444 9.75 -3.78 -19.23
N GLY A 445 8.93 -2.80 -18.88
CA GLY A 445 9.31 -1.39 -18.75
C GLY A 445 8.95 -0.54 -19.97
N ASP A 446 8.61 -1.14 -21.11
CA ASP A 446 8.07 -0.40 -22.25
C ASP A 446 6.67 0.14 -21.94
N ILE A 447 6.39 1.32 -22.49
CA ILE A 447 5.04 1.88 -22.55
C ILE A 447 4.59 1.79 -24.00
N ILE A 448 3.62 0.91 -24.28
CA ILE A 448 3.12 0.67 -25.63
C ILE A 448 1.67 1.13 -25.77
N LYS A 449 1.30 1.58 -26.97
CA LYS A 449 -0.11 1.85 -27.29
C LYS A 449 -0.84 0.54 -27.56
N VAL A 450 -1.97 0.35 -26.90
CA VAL A 450 -2.83 -0.82 -27.05
C VAL A 450 -4.28 -0.41 -27.17
N ARG A 451 -5.08 -1.17 -27.91
CA ARG A 451 -6.53 -1.04 -27.96
C ARG A 451 -7.16 -2.12 -27.09
N ILE A 452 -8.02 -1.72 -26.16
CA ILE A 452 -8.76 -2.69 -25.32
C ILE A 452 -9.81 -3.40 -26.18
N THR A 453 -9.75 -4.72 -26.24
CA THR A 453 -10.64 -5.57 -27.06
C THR A 453 -11.71 -6.27 -26.24
N GLY A 454 -11.51 -6.42 -24.92
CA GLY A 454 -12.48 -7.06 -24.06
C GLY A 454 -12.12 -7.00 -22.58
N THR A 455 -12.99 -7.54 -21.75
CA THR A 455 -12.82 -7.64 -20.30
C THR A 455 -13.05 -9.09 -19.84
N GLY A 456 -12.29 -9.51 -18.83
CA GLY A 456 -12.55 -10.69 -18.03
C GLY A 456 -13.00 -10.29 -16.62
N THR A 457 -13.00 -11.24 -15.69
CA THR A 457 -13.48 -10.99 -14.31
C THR A 457 -12.69 -9.91 -13.57
N ASN A 458 -11.36 -9.83 -13.78
CA ASN A 458 -10.47 -8.91 -13.05
C ASN A 458 -9.34 -8.35 -13.94
N SER A 459 -9.48 -8.43 -15.27
CA SER A 459 -8.45 -8.02 -16.21
C SER A 459 -9.07 -7.57 -17.52
N LEU A 460 -8.41 -6.65 -18.20
CA LEU A 460 -8.71 -6.30 -19.59
C LEU A 460 -7.86 -7.14 -20.54
N PHE A 461 -8.34 -7.28 -21.77
CA PHE A 461 -7.60 -7.84 -22.89
C PHE A 461 -7.37 -6.72 -23.91
N ALA A 462 -6.19 -6.72 -24.51
CA ALA A 462 -5.83 -5.72 -25.49
C ALA A 462 -5.01 -6.30 -26.64
N GLU A 463 -5.06 -5.64 -27.77
CA GLU A 463 -4.17 -5.83 -28.91
C GLU A 463 -3.27 -4.61 -29.05
N ARG A 464 -2.07 -4.79 -29.63
CA ARG A 464 -1.20 -3.65 -29.93
C ARG A 464 -1.90 -2.75 -30.94
N ALA A 465 -1.99 -1.45 -30.65
CA ALA A 465 -2.52 -0.50 -31.60
C ALA A 465 -1.53 -0.39 -32.78
N GLU A 466 -2.02 -0.52 -34.01
CA GLU A 466 -1.20 -0.26 -35.20
C GLU A 466 -0.64 1.16 -35.11
N ALA A 467 0.65 1.33 -35.43
CA ALA A 467 1.18 2.66 -35.59
C ALA A 467 0.43 3.30 -36.76
N ALA A 468 -0.26 4.42 -36.50
CA ALA A 468 -0.74 5.26 -37.59
C ALA A 468 0.48 5.59 -38.48
N VAL A 469 0.44 5.10 -39.72
CA VAL A 469 1.47 5.33 -40.74
C VAL A 469 1.59 6.81 -41.04
#